data_AF-A0A0V8QDX6-F1
#
_entry.id   AF-A0A0V8QDX6-F1
#
_cell.length_a   1.000
_cell.length_b   1.000
_cell.length_c   1.000
_cell.angle_alpha   90.00
_cell.angle_beta   90.00
_cell.angle_gamma   90.00
#
_symmetry.space_group_name_H-M   'P 1'
#
loop_
_entity.id
_entity.type
_entity.pdbx_description
1 polymer ?
#
loop_
_entity_poly.entity_id
_entity_poly.type
_entity_poly.pdbx_seq_one_letter_code
_entity_poly.pdbx_strand_id
1 'polypeptide(L)'
;MSIKMIIASILVFSMLLPFGIYFFGKKKEGSFKAALGFNAVFFFGTLVIADMLLFSGKVSAAETAAAAQTVAASVDGWKYLAAALSTGLSCIGAGIAVASAASAALGALSEDSSIMGKALIFVALAESIALYGLLISFSILG
;
A
#
# COMPACT_ATOMS: atom_id res chain seq x y z
N MET A 1 -24.45 14.53 8.96
CA MET A 1 -24.70 13.50 7.93
C MET A 1 -24.37 14.01 6.51
N SER A 2 -24.91 15.15 6.09
CA SER A 2 -24.81 15.65 4.70
C SER A 2 -23.39 15.98 4.23
N ILE A 3 -22.54 16.58 5.08
CA ILE A 3 -21.14 16.90 4.73
C ILE A 3 -20.29 15.65 4.46
N LYS A 4 -20.50 14.57 5.23
CA LYS A 4 -19.75 13.31 5.05
C LYS A 4 -20.08 12.64 3.72
N MET A 5 -21.36 12.69 3.30
CA MET A 5 -21.80 12.13 2.01
C MET A 5 -21.31 12.96 0.81
N ILE A 6 -21.23 14.29 0.96
CA ILE A 6 -20.69 15.18 -0.08
C ILE A 6 -19.18 14.95 -0.26
N ILE A 7 -18.42 14.84 0.84
CA ILE A 7 -16.98 14.54 0.79
C ILE A 7 -16.73 13.16 0.17
N ALA A 8 -17.47 12.13 0.57
CA ALA A 8 -17.36 10.80 -0.01
C ALA A 8 -17.68 10.79 -1.52
N SER A 9 -18.68 11.57 -1.96
CA SER A 9 -19.01 11.70 -3.38
C SER A 9 -17.92 12.41 -4.19
N ILE A 10 -17.33 13.48 -3.64
CA ILE A 10 -16.19 14.19 -4.26
C ILE A 10 -14.97 13.28 -4.37
N LEU A 11 -14.71 12.46 -3.35
CA LEU A 11 -13.61 11.50 -3.34
C LEU A 11 -13.74 10.47 -4.46
N VAL A 12 -14.94 9.89 -4.61
CA VAL A 12 -15.23 8.92 -5.68
C VAL A 12 -15.12 9.56 -7.07
N PHE A 13 -15.63 10.78 -7.24
CA PHE A 13 -15.50 11.52 -8.51
C PHE A 13 -14.05 11.90 -8.84
N SER A 14 -13.24 12.27 -7.86
CA SER A 14 -11.81 12.56 -8.04
C SER A 14 -11.01 11.33 -8.46
N MET A 15 -11.46 10.12 -8.11
CA MET A 15 -10.83 8.86 -8.52
C MET A 15 -11.15 8.49 -9.99
N LEU A 16 -12.37 8.81 -10.45
CA LEU A 16 -12.86 8.47 -11.79
C LEU A 16 -12.40 9.45 -12.88
N LEU A 17 -12.35 10.75 -12.58
CA LEU A 17 -12.04 11.81 -13.55
C LEU A 17 -10.69 11.65 -14.28
N PRO A 18 -9.56 11.44 -13.58
CA PRO A 18 -8.26 11.28 -14.25
C PRO A 18 -8.19 9.97 -15.04
N PHE A 19 -8.91 8.92 -14.62
CA PHE A 19 -9.00 7.65 -15.34
C PHE A 19 -9.80 7.80 -16.66
N GLY A 20 -10.87 8.60 -16.64
CA GLY A 20 -11.67 8.93 -17.82
C GLY A 20 -10.90 9.75 -18.86
N ILE A 21 -10.09 10.72 -18.42
CA ILE A 21 -9.24 11.52 -19.32
C ILE A 21 -8.12 10.66 -19.92
N TYR A 22 -7.58 9.69 -19.17
CA TYR A 22 -6.57 8.76 -19.68
C TYR A 22 -7.12 7.81 -20.75
N PHE A 23 -8.36 7.34 -20.62
CA PHE A 23 -8.98 6.44 -21.61
C PHE A 23 -9.39 7.16 -22.90
N PHE A 24 -9.69 8.47 -22.81
CA PHE A 24 -10.10 9.31 -23.96
C PHE A 24 -8.92 10.07 -24.61
N GLY A 25 -7.76 10.12 -23.97
CA GLY A 25 -6.54 10.74 -24.49
C GLY A 25 -5.70 9.81 -25.37
N LYS A 26 -5.16 10.34 -26.47
CA LYS A 26 -4.37 9.57 -27.45
C LYS A 26 -3.28 8.72 -26.77
N LYS A 27 -3.32 7.40 -27.04
CA LYS A 27 -2.33 6.39 -26.63
C LYS A 27 -0.92 6.81 -27.04
N LYS A 28 -0.15 7.35 -26.10
CA LYS A 28 1.30 7.54 -26.22
C LYS A 28 1.97 6.55 -25.27
N GLU A 29 2.86 5.70 -25.77
CA GLU A 29 3.62 4.75 -24.94
C GLU A 29 4.32 5.51 -23.80
N GLY A 30 4.11 5.07 -22.56
CA GLY A 30 4.62 5.73 -21.34
C GLY A 30 3.57 6.53 -20.55
N SER A 31 2.46 6.91 -21.16
CA SER A 31 1.38 7.66 -20.49
C SER A 31 0.68 6.87 -19.37
N PHE A 32 0.72 5.52 -19.39
CA PHE A 32 0.09 4.67 -18.36
C PHE A 32 0.75 4.82 -16.99
N LYS A 33 2.09 4.79 -16.93
CA LYS A 33 2.83 4.91 -15.68
C LYS A 33 2.68 6.33 -15.09
N ALA A 34 2.66 7.35 -15.96
CA ALA A 34 2.42 8.72 -15.55
C ALA A 34 0.97 8.95 -15.07
N ALA A 35 -0.02 8.38 -15.75
CA ALA A 35 -1.43 8.46 -15.34
C ALA A 35 -1.71 7.70 -14.04
N LEU A 36 -1.08 6.54 -13.84
CA LEU A 36 -1.18 5.78 -12.59
C LEU A 36 -0.54 6.55 -11.41
N GLY A 37 0.63 7.14 -11.63
CA GLY A 37 1.28 7.98 -10.62
C GLY A 37 0.45 9.23 -10.26
N PHE A 38 -0.09 9.91 -11.28
CA PHE A 38 -0.94 11.08 -11.07
C PHE A 38 -2.26 10.72 -10.37
N ASN A 39 -2.88 9.59 -10.72
CA ASN A 39 -4.09 9.09 -10.06
C ASN A 39 -3.82 8.71 -8.60
N ALA A 40 -2.73 8.01 -8.31
CA ALA A 40 -2.34 7.67 -6.94
C ALA A 40 -2.10 8.93 -6.09
N VAL A 41 -1.39 9.92 -6.63
CA VAL A 41 -1.14 11.20 -5.93
C VAL A 41 -2.44 11.97 -5.68
N PHE A 42 -3.33 12.07 -6.67
CA PHE A 42 -4.63 12.73 -6.49
C PHE A 42 -5.54 11.97 -5.50
N PHE A 43 -5.55 10.65 -5.53
CA PHE A 43 -6.34 9.82 -4.63
C PHE A 43 -5.87 9.93 -3.18
N PHE A 44 -4.57 9.70 -2.91
CA PHE A 44 -4.01 9.85 -1.56
C PHE A 44 -4.01 11.31 -1.09
N GLY A 45 -3.79 12.27 -2.00
CA GLY A 45 -3.83 13.70 -1.68
C GLY A 45 -5.24 14.18 -1.28
N THR A 46 -6.27 13.77 -2.01
CA THR A 46 -7.67 14.09 -1.65
C THR A 46 -8.13 13.37 -0.39
N LEU A 47 -7.66 12.14 -0.11
CA LEU A 47 -7.89 11.45 1.15
C LEU A 47 -7.32 12.23 2.34
N VAL A 48 -6.06 12.69 2.27
CA VAL A 48 -5.43 13.46 3.37
C VAL A 48 -6.15 14.80 3.61
N ILE A 49 -6.57 15.48 2.55
CA ILE A 49 -7.34 16.73 2.66
C ILE A 49 -8.71 16.47 3.27
N ALA A 50 -9.38 15.37 2.89
CA ALA A 50 -10.65 14.95 3.46
C ALA A 50 -10.50 14.64 4.96
N ASP A 51 -9.45 13.94 5.37
CA ASP A 51 -9.17 13.65 6.78
C ASP A 51 -8.88 14.93 7.59
N MET A 52 -8.09 15.86 7.06
CA MET A 52 -7.87 17.17 7.70
C MET A 52 -9.18 17.95 7.90
N LEU A 53 -10.07 17.94 6.91
CA LEU A 53 -11.35 18.63 6.97
C LEU A 53 -12.36 17.93 7.89
N LEU A 54 -12.34 16.59 7.96
CA LEU A 54 -13.23 15.80 8.82
C LEU A 54 -12.89 15.98 10.31
N PHE A 55 -11.61 16.19 10.64
CA PHE A 55 -11.11 16.38 12.00
C PHE A 55 -10.98 17.85 12.45
N SER A 56 -11.24 18.83 11.57
CA SER A 56 -11.20 20.27 11.89
C SER A 56 -12.47 20.81 12.59
N GLY A 57 -13.41 19.95 12.96
CA GLY A 57 -14.64 20.34 13.66
C GLY A 57 -14.40 20.59 15.15
N LYS A 58 -14.90 21.72 15.70
CA LYS A 58 -14.83 22.02 17.14
C LYS A 58 -15.51 20.88 17.94
N VAL A 59 -14.72 20.15 18.71
CA VAL A 59 -15.18 19.08 19.62
C VAL A 59 -16.08 19.70 20.69
N SER A 60 -17.39 19.42 20.63
CA SER A 60 -18.30 19.64 21.76
C SER A 60 -18.26 18.41 22.67
N ALA A 61 -18.00 18.61 23.95
CA ALA A 61 -17.68 17.56 24.93
C ALA A 61 -18.76 16.46 25.13
N ALA A 62 -20.00 16.69 24.67
CA ALA A 62 -21.10 15.74 24.82
C ALA A 62 -21.08 14.58 23.80
N GLU A 63 -20.43 14.72 22.65
CA GLU A 63 -20.36 13.67 21.62
C GLU A 63 -19.20 12.67 21.84
N THR A 64 -18.28 12.96 22.77
CA THR A 64 -17.06 12.15 23.03
C THR A 64 -17.37 10.72 23.45
N ALA A 65 -18.49 10.46 24.14
CA ALA A 65 -18.86 9.12 24.59
C ALA A 65 -19.35 8.22 23.43
N ALA A 66 -20.11 8.77 22.48
CA ALA A 66 -20.56 8.04 21.28
C ALA A 66 -19.47 7.94 20.21
N ALA A 67 -18.59 8.94 20.12
CA ALA A 67 -17.42 8.93 19.25
C ALA A 67 -16.41 7.85 19.68
N ALA A 68 -16.20 7.64 20.99
CA ALA A 68 -15.30 6.59 21.50
C ALA A 68 -15.71 5.17 21.03
N GLN A 69 -17.01 4.90 20.95
CA GLN A 69 -17.53 3.60 20.50
C GLN A 69 -17.43 3.42 18.98
N THR A 70 -17.50 4.50 18.22
CA THR A 70 -17.28 4.48 16.76
C THR A 70 -15.79 4.36 16.42
N VAL A 71 -14.92 4.98 17.24
CA VAL A 71 -13.46 4.84 17.13
C VAL A 71 -13.05 3.39 17.39
N ALA A 72 -13.62 2.73 18.41
CA ALA A 72 -13.35 1.32 18.70
C ALA A 72 -13.66 0.39 17.51
N ALA A 73 -14.81 0.59 16.82
CA ALA A 73 -15.15 -0.17 15.62
C ALA A 73 -14.25 0.13 14.41
N SER A 74 -13.65 1.33 14.35
CA SER A 74 -12.64 1.65 13.34
C SER A 74 -11.27 1.05 13.64
N VAL A 75 -10.88 0.85 14.91
CA VAL A 75 -9.54 0.31 15.24
C VAL A 75 -9.30 -1.06 14.57
N ASP A 76 -10.30 -1.94 14.54
CA ASP A 76 -10.16 -3.27 13.92
C ASP A 76 -9.94 -3.20 12.40
N GLY A 77 -10.64 -2.31 11.69
CA GLY A 77 -10.42 -2.09 10.26
C GLY A 77 -9.02 -1.56 9.95
N TRP A 78 -8.52 -0.65 10.78
CA TRP A 78 -7.16 -0.11 10.65
C TRP A 78 -6.10 -1.16 10.98
N LYS A 79 -6.35 -2.07 11.93
CA LYS A 79 -5.47 -3.22 12.22
C LYS A 79 -5.31 -4.13 10.99
N TYR A 80 -6.41 -4.49 10.33
CA TYR A 80 -6.36 -5.34 9.13
C TYR A 80 -5.65 -4.65 7.97
N LEU A 81 -5.90 -3.35 7.76
CA LEU A 81 -5.24 -2.58 6.72
C LEU A 81 -3.73 -2.46 6.98
N ALA A 82 -3.33 -2.18 8.23
CA ALA A 82 -1.91 -2.08 8.61
C ALA A 82 -1.16 -3.40 8.39
N ALA A 83 -1.77 -4.53 8.74
CA ALA A 83 -1.19 -5.85 8.50
C ALA A 83 -1.09 -6.19 7.00
N ALA A 84 -2.13 -5.92 6.22
CA ALA A 84 -2.10 -6.13 4.78
C ALA A 84 -0.99 -5.30 4.10
N LEU A 85 -0.83 -4.04 4.51
CA LEU A 85 0.23 -3.16 3.99
C LEU A 85 1.63 -3.61 4.42
N SER A 86 1.81 -4.06 5.66
CA SER A 86 3.10 -4.53 6.18
C SER A 86 3.64 -5.72 5.39
N THR A 87 2.82 -6.77 5.22
CA THR A 87 3.22 -7.93 4.39
C THR A 87 3.34 -7.55 2.91
N GLY A 88 2.36 -6.82 2.36
CA GLY A 88 2.32 -6.50 0.94
C GLY A 88 3.52 -5.68 0.47
N LEU A 89 3.88 -4.60 1.18
CA LEU A 89 5.03 -3.77 0.83
C LEU A 89 6.35 -4.53 1.04
N SER A 90 6.44 -5.36 2.07
CA SER A 90 7.64 -6.18 2.31
C SER A 90 7.86 -7.20 1.20
N CYS A 91 6.80 -7.90 0.75
CA CYS A 91 6.89 -8.86 -0.35
C CYS A 91 7.30 -8.20 -1.68
N ILE A 92 6.88 -6.96 -1.95
CA ILE A 92 7.31 -6.22 -3.14
C ILE A 92 8.82 -5.95 -3.08
N GLY A 93 9.32 -5.45 -1.95
CA GLY A 93 10.76 -5.19 -1.77
C GLY A 93 11.60 -6.47 -1.82
N ALA A 94 11.16 -7.52 -1.12
CA ALA A 94 11.80 -8.83 -1.13
C ALA A 94 11.81 -9.45 -2.53
N GLY A 95 10.70 -9.39 -3.27
CA GLY A 95 10.62 -9.92 -4.64
C GLY A 95 11.60 -9.28 -5.60
N ILE A 96 11.81 -7.95 -5.50
CA ILE A 96 12.81 -7.24 -6.32
C ILE A 96 14.23 -7.66 -5.96
N ALA A 97 14.55 -7.79 -4.66
CA ALA A 97 15.86 -8.22 -4.19
C ALA A 97 16.15 -9.68 -4.59
N VAL A 98 15.18 -10.57 -4.38
CA VAL A 98 15.25 -11.99 -4.70
C VAL A 98 15.41 -12.20 -6.21
N ALA A 99 14.68 -11.46 -7.05
CA ALA A 99 14.83 -11.57 -8.51
C ALA A 99 16.27 -11.29 -8.96
N SER A 100 16.93 -10.29 -8.37
CA SER A 100 18.33 -9.95 -8.68
C SER A 100 19.29 -11.01 -8.15
N ALA A 101 19.17 -11.41 -6.87
CA ALA A 101 20.03 -12.40 -6.24
C ALA A 101 19.90 -13.79 -6.90
N ALA A 102 18.69 -14.22 -7.21
CA ALA A 102 18.41 -15.52 -7.82
C ALA A 102 18.92 -15.58 -9.27
N SER A 103 18.80 -14.48 -10.05
CA SER A 103 19.35 -14.45 -11.41
C SER A 103 20.87 -14.57 -11.41
N ALA A 104 21.57 -13.91 -10.48
CA ALA A 104 23.02 -14.03 -10.34
C ALA A 104 23.44 -15.43 -9.87
N ALA A 105 22.70 -15.99 -8.90
CA ALA A 105 22.90 -17.34 -8.38
C ALA A 105 22.78 -18.41 -9.48
N LEU A 106 21.73 -18.34 -10.30
CA LEU A 106 21.51 -19.26 -11.41
C LEU A 106 22.58 -19.12 -12.51
N GLY A 107 23.03 -17.90 -12.79
CA GLY A 107 24.13 -17.64 -13.73
C GLY A 107 25.44 -18.29 -13.27
N ALA A 108 25.82 -18.09 -12.01
CA ALA A 108 27.01 -18.70 -11.45
C ALA A 108 26.89 -20.23 -11.35
N LEU A 109 25.71 -20.75 -11.02
CA LEU A 109 25.42 -22.19 -11.00
C LEU A 109 25.60 -22.85 -12.37
N SER A 110 25.37 -22.10 -13.45
CA SER A 110 25.61 -22.58 -14.82
C SER A 110 27.10 -22.76 -15.15
N GLU A 111 28.00 -22.05 -14.46
CA GLU A 111 29.45 -22.18 -14.64
C GLU A 111 30.05 -23.22 -13.69
N ASP A 112 29.61 -23.23 -12.44
CA ASP A 112 30.05 -24.21 -11.44
C ASP A 112 28.87 -24.71 -10.59
N SER A 113 28.58 -26.01 -10.71
CA SER A 113 27.55 -26.65 -9.89
C SER A 113 27.91 -26.75 -8.39
N SER A 114 29.20 -26.65 -8.03
CA SER A 114 29.68 -26.78 -6.65
C SER A 114 29.23 -25.63 -5.74
N ILE A 115 28.92 -24.46 -6.32
CA ILE A 115 28.55 -23.25 -5.57
C ILE A 115 27.04 -23.13 -5.28
N MET A 116 26.22 -24.11 -5.69
CA MET A 116 24.77 -24.13 -5.45
C MET A 116 24.39 -23.80 -4.00
N GLY A 117 25.07 -24.42 -3.03
CA GLY A 117 24.79 -24.23 -1.61
C GLY A 117 25.05 -22.80 -1.13
N LYS A 118 26.14 -22.17 -1.59
CA LYS A 118 26.46 -20.77 -1.22
C LYS A 118 25.49 -19.79 -1.87
N ALA A 119 25.12 -20.06 -3.12
CA ALA A 119 24.18 -19.24 -3.87
C ALA A 119 22.77 -19.24 -3.23
N LEU A 120 22.29 -20.41 -2.77
CA LEU A 120 21.00 -20.52 -2.07
C LEU A 120 20.96 -19.75 -0.74
N ILE A 121 22.08 -19.65 -0.02
CA ILE A 121 22.14 -18.86 1.23
C ILE A 121 21.87 -17.38 0.96
N PHE A 122 22.44 -16.82 -0.11
CA PHE A 122 22.21 -15.40 -0.47
C PHE A 122 20.78 -15.13 -0.91
N VAL A 123 20.15 -16.08 -1.62
CA VAL A 123 18.74 -15.97 -2.00
C VAL A 123 17.82 -16.07 -0.78
N ALA A 124 18.08 -17.03 0.13
CA ALA A 124 17.31 -17.18 1.37
C ALA A 124 17.45 -15.96 2.32
N LEU A 125 18.64 -15.34 2.35
CA LEU A 125 18.85 -14.08 3.07
C LEU A 125 17.98 -12.94 2.51
N ALA A 126 17.83 -12.86 1.19
CA ALA A 126 16.96 -11.88 0.54
C ALA A 126 15.46 -12.16 0.81
N GLU A 127 15.07 -13.44 0.97
CA GLU A 127 13.69 -13.82 1.28
C GLU A 127 13.28 -13.45 2.72
N SER A 128 14.24 -13.39 3.64
CA SER A 128 14.00 -13.07 5.06
C SER A 128 13.28 -11.72 5.26
N ILE A 129 13.43 -10.77 4.34
CA ILE A 129 12.70 -9.50 4.37
C ILE A 129 11.18 -9.73 4.32
N ALA A 130 10.70 -10.63 3.44
CA ALA A 130 9.29 -10.96 3.34
C ALA A 130 8.77 -11.60 4.64
N LEU A 131 9.55 -12.50 5.24
CA LEU A 131 9.21 -13.15 6.50
C LEU A 131 9.13 -12.16 7.67
N TYR A 132 9.99 -11.15 7.72
CA TYR A 132 9.88 -10.08 8.71
C TYR A 132 8.59 -9.27 8.55
N GLY A 133 8.16 -8.98 7.32
CA GLY A 133 6.88 -8.30 7.05
C GLY A 133 5.67 -9.14 7.50
N LEU A 134 5.74 -10.46 7.29
CA LEU A 134 4.73 -11.39 7.78
C LEU A 134 4.72 -11.48 9.32
N LEU A 135 5.89 -11.52 9.95
CA LEU A 135 6.03 -11.52 11.42
C LEU A 135 5.38 -10.26 12.02
N ILE A 136 5.69 -9.08 11.47
CA ILE A 136 5.10 -7.82 11.93
C ILE A 136 3.57 -7.86 11.77
N SER A 137 3.08 -8.44 10.67
CA SER A 137 1.63 -8.60 10.47
C SER A 137 0.98 -9.48 11.53
N PHE A 138 1.62 -10.58 11.94
CA PHE A 138 1.17 -11.36 13.09
C PHE A 138 1.22 -10.58 14.39
N SER A 139 2.24 -9.73 14.61
CA SER A 139 2.31 -8.86 15.78
C SER A 139 1.23 -7.77 15.82
N ILE A 140 0.69 -7.37 14.66
CA ILE A 140 -0.42 -6.41 14.56
C ILE A 140 -1.77 -7.09 14.82
N LEU A 141 -1.94 -8.33 14.35
CA LEU A 141 -3.19 -9.08 14.50
C LEU A 141 -3.32 -9.75 15.87
N GLY A 142 -2.21 -10.17 16.45
CA GLY A 142 -2.12 -10.86 17.74
C GLY A 142 -2.45 -9.99 18.95
#